data_AF-A0A355C404-F1
#
_entry.id   AF-A0A355C404-F1
#
_cell.length_a   1.000
_cell.length_b   1.000
_cell.length_c   1.000
_cell.angle_alpha   90.00
_cell.angle_beta   90.00
_cell.angle_gamma   90.00
#
_symmetry.space_group_name_H-M   'P 1'
#
loop_
_entity.id
_entity.type
_entity.pdbx_description
1 polymer ?
#
loop_
_entity_poly.entity_id
_entity_poly.type
_entity_poly.pdbx_seq_one_letter_code
_entity_poly.pdbx_strand_id
1 'polypeptide(L)' 'MADFRHVESWVFDLDNTLYPAHCRLFSQIDARMTDFIRMATGAAHDEARRLQKHYYVKYGTTL' A
#
# COMPACT_ATOMS: atom_id res chain seq x y z
N MET A 1 18.55 -14.19 26.95
CA MET A 1 17.30 -14.01 26.18
C MET A 1 16.54 -12.87 26.83
N ALA A 2 15.94 -11.96 26.06
CA ALA A 2 15.18 -10.84 26.63
C ALA A 2 13.88 -11.32 27.29
N ASP A 3 13.49 -10.70 28.41
CA ASP A 3 12.24 -10.97 29.13
C ASP A 3 11.16 -9.96 28.70
N PHE A 4 10.06 -10.47 28.15
CA PHE A 4 8.94 -9.66 27.63
C PHE A 4 7.68 -9.72 28.49
N ARG A 5 7.72 -10.34 29.69
CA ARG A 5 6.52 -10.51 30.55
C ARG A 5 5.88 -9.20 31.01
N HIS A 6 6.60 -8.08 30.94
CA HIS A 6 6.13 -6.74 31.29
C HIS A 6 5.47 -5.99 30.13
N VAL A 7 5.46 -6.55 28.91
CA VAL A 7 4.89 -5.89 27.74
C VAL A 7 3.41 -6.22 27.64
N GLU A 8 2.56 -5.21 27.79
CA GLU A 8 1.10 -5.37 27.79
C GLU A 8 0.46 -5.18 26.40
N SER A 9 1.20 -4.62 25.44
CA SER A 9 0.67 -4.30 24.12
C SER A 9 1.73 -4.46 23.04
N TRP A 10 1.29 -5.02 21.91
CA TRP A 10 2.13 -5.27 20.74
C TRP A 10 1.49 -4.64 19.52
N VAL A 11 2.32 -3.96 18.73
CA VAL A 11 1.95 -3.47 17.40
C VAL A 11 2.70 -4.34 16.40
N PHE A 12 1.94 -4.98 15.53
CA PHE A 12 2.48 -5.72 14.40
C PHE A 12 2.17 -4.94 13.15
N ASP A 13 3.18 -4.82 12.28
CA ASP A 13 2.93 -4.47 10.91
C ASP A 13 2.07 -5.55 10.26
N LEU A 14 1.20 -5.15 9.33
CA LEU A 14 0.30 -6.06 8.64
C LEU A 14 1.01 -6.66 7.42
N ASP A 15 1.55 -5.78 6.59
CA ASP A 15 1.94 -6.11 5.23
C ASP A 15 3.30 -6.80 5.19
N ASN A 16 3.39 -7.95 4.52
CA ASN A 16 4.61 -8.79 4.51
C ASN A 16 5.07 -9.28 5.90
N THR A 17 4.31 -9.00 6.96
CA THR A 17 4.57 -9.44 8.34
C THR A 17 3.54 -10.50 8.76
N LEU A 18 2.24 -10.17 8.73
CA LEU A 18 1.18 -11.12 9.06
C LEU A 18 0.78 -12.01 7.88
N TYR A 19 1.04 -11.57 6.66
CA TYR A 19 0.95 -12.39 5.46
C TYR A 19 2.26 -12.34 4.67
N PRO A 20 2.61 -13.39 3.91
CA PRO A 20 3.89 -13.44 3.22
C PRO A 20 3.90 -12.64 1.91
N ALA A 21 5.07 -12.09 1.56
CA ALA A 21 5.25 -11.29 0.34
C ALA A 21 4.91 -12.03 -0.97
N HIS A 22 4.98 -13.36 -0.99
CA HIS A 22 4.65 -14.16 -2.17
C HIS A 22 3.16 -14.13 -2.54
N CYS A 23 2.28 -13.62 -1.67
CA CYS A 23 0.89 -13.33 -2.03
C CYS A 23 0.76 -12.21 -3.08
N ARG A 24 1.84 -11.43 -3.31
CA ARG A 24 1.91 -10.36 -4.33
C ARG A 24 0.78 -9.33 -4.22
N LEU A 25 0.26 -9.10 -3.00
CA LEU A 25 -0.90 -8.23 -2.78
C LEU A 25 -0.68 -6.80 -3.31
N PHE A 26 0.50 -6.24 -3.05
CA PHE A 26 0.86 -4.90 -3.53
C PHE A 26 0.78 -4.74 -5.04
N SER A 27 1.13 -5.77 -5.83
CA SER A 27 1.03 -5.69 -7.29
C SER A 27 -0.43 -5.60 -7.76
N GLN A 28 -1.34 -6.27 -7.05
CA GLN A 28 -2.77 -6.21 -7.36
C GLN A 28 -3.37 -4.87 -6.94
N ILE A 29 -2.99 -4.36 -5.77
CA ILE A 29 -3.41 -3.03 -5.28
C ILE A 29 -2.96 -1.95 -6.27
N ASP A 30 -1.70 -2.02 -6.70
CA ASP A 30 -1.08 -1.05 -7.59
C ASP A 30 -1.80 -0.95 -8.96
N ALA A 31 -2.20 -2.09 -9.54
CA ALA A 31 -3.02 -2.12 -10.75
C ALA A 31 -4.42 -1.52 -10.51
N ARG A 32 -5.12 -1.96 -9.45
CA ARG A 32 -6.46 -1.47 -9.12
C ARG A 32 -6.49 0.03 -8.82
N MET A 33 -5.47 0.56 -8.15
CA MET A 33 -5.37 1.99 -7.85
C MET A 33 -5.09 2.82 -9.09
N THR A 34 -4.29 2.31 -10.03
CA THR A 34 -4.08 2.96 -11.33
C THR A 34 -5.41 3.05 -12.08
N ASP A 35 -6.18 1.96 -12.13
CA ASP A 35 -7.49 1.94 -12.77
C ASP A 35 -8.51 2.85 -12.07
N PHE A 36 -8.51 2.89 -10.74
CA PHE A 36 -9.38 3.79 -9.98
C PHE A 36 -9.11 5.26 -10.35
N ILE A 37 -7.85 5.69 -10.35
CA ILE A 37 -7.47 7.06 -10.71
C ILE A 37 -7.85 7.36 -12.15
N ARG A 38 -7.61 6.41 -13.06
CA ARG A 38 -8.01 6.53 -14.47
C ARG A 38 -9.50 6.77 -14.60
N MET A 39 -10.34 5.99 -13.91
CA MET A 39 -11.79 6.19 -13.92
C MET A 39 -12.21 7.51 -13.27
N ALA A 40 -11.58 7.90 -12.17
CA ALA A 40 -11.93 9.10 -11.42
C ALA A 40 -11.54 10.41 -12.14
N THR A 41 -10.48 10.38 -12.96
CA THR A 41 -9.90 11.58 -13.59
C THR A 41 -10.07 11.63 -15.11
N GLY A 42 -10.36 10.50 -15.76
CA GLY A 42 -10.36 10.38 -17.22
C GLY A 42 -8.96 10.40 -17.85
N ALA A 43 -7.88 10.38 -17.05
CA ALA A 43 -6.52 10.42 -17.54
C ALA A 43 -6.15 9.17 -18.37
N ALA A 44 -5.16 9.28 -19.26
CA ALA A 44 -4.56 8.10 -19.88
C ALA A 44 -3.88 7.22 -18.81
N HIS A 45 -3.69 5.92 -19.11
CA HIS A 45 -3.14 4.97 -18.14
C HIS A 45 -1.80 5.42 -17.53
N ASP A 46 -0.86 5.88 -18.36
CA ASP A 46 0.47 6.28 -17.87
C ASP A 46 0.42 7.55 -17.02
N GLU A 47 -0.51 8.45 -17.32
CA GLU A 47 -0.73 9.65 -16.52
C GLU A 47 -1.43 9.30 -15.20
N ALA A 48 -2.42 8.40 -15.22
CA ALA A 48 -3.04 7.88 -14.00
C ALA A 48 -2.02 7.18 -13.09
N ARG A 49 -1.09 6.42 -13.69
CA ARG A 49 0.03 5.80 -12.98
C ARG A 49 0.97 6.82 -12.36
N ARG A 50 1.28 7.90 -13.09
CA ARG A 50 2.10 9.00 -12.59
C ARG A 50 1.43 9.72 -11.42
N LEU A 51 0.13 10.02 -11.55
CA LEU A 51 -0.69 10.62 -10.50
C LEU A 51 -0.76 9.72 -9.25
N GLN A 52 -0.93 8.40 -9.44
CA GLN A 52 -0.92 7.43 -8.35
C GLN A 52 0.37 7.53 -7.53
N LYS A 53 1.53 7.50 -8.19
CA LYS A 53 2.83 7.60 -7.51
C LYS A 53 3.04 8.97 -6.90
N HIS A 54 2.58 10.04 -7.56
CA HIS A 54 2.64 11.39 -7.01
C HIS A 54 1.85 11.51 -5.71
N TYR A 55 0.61 11.01 -5.66
CA TYR A 55 -0.20 11.03 -4.44
C TYR A 55 0.40 10.18 -3.34
N TYR A 56 0.89 8.98 -3.66
CA TYR A 56 1.60 8.14 -2.68
C TYR A 56 2.77 8.87 -2.01
N VAL A 57 3.64 9.52 -2.80
CA VAL A 57 4.78 10.27 -2.25
C VAL A 57 4.33 11.49 -1.45
N LYS A 58 3.30 12.20 -1.93
CA LYS A 58 2.86 13.47 -1.33
C LYS A 58 2.06 13.28 -0.05
N TYR A 59 1.24 12.24 0.02
CA TYR A 59 0.26 12.04 1.10
C TYR A 59 0.51 10.78 1.94
N GLY A 60 1.50 9.96 1.58
CA GLY A 60 1.76 8.67 2.24
C GLY A 60 0.76 7.56 1.87
N THR A 61 -0.24 7.92 1.06
CA THR A 61 -1.31 7.06 0.54
C THR A 61 -1.77 7.64 -0.80
N THR A 62 -2.36 6.81 -1.65
CA THR A 62 -2.94 7.23 -2.93
C THR A 62 -4.42 7.67 -2.78
N LEU A 63 -5.00 7.46 -1.60
CA LEU A 63 -6.36 7.87 -1.17
C LEU A 63 -6.29 8.54 0.20
#